data_AF-A0A928UJ63-F1
#
_entry.id   AF-A0A928UJ63-F1
#
_cell.length_a   1.000
_cell.length_b   1.000
_cell.length_c   1.000
_cell.angle_alpha   90.00
_cell.angle_beta   90.00
_cell.angle_gamma   90.00
#
_symmetry.space_group_name_H-M   'P 1'
#
loop_
_entity.id
_entity.type
_entity.pdbx_description
1 polymer ?
#
loop_
_entity_poly.entity_id
_entity_poly.type
_entity_poly.pdbx_seq_one_letter_code
_entity_poly.pdbx_strand_id
1 'polypeptide(L)'
;MRKFLFILSLLFLCNATFADPNPFDIIYDGYQVTYDHSAGLWCAGGIADGEVVLTKKLYDGAGSYSQYYNTDEKVEFTLTTDFEFVKDGHFIAIDNDELKYYKIVHNGTQFEQILLENSEIQDIFPDAEIISLANIDSDNKLWVHKPFLKKKPFLFVNDSDKFFHRLSAKQSKIQDKEIRGLVTISRYGIYRFKHFGQRDGKLTIYVR
;
A
#
# COMPACT_ATOMS: atom_id res chain seq x y z
N MET A 1 -19.50 -50.55 -5.81
CA MET A 1 -19.28 -49.43 -4.86
C MET A 1 -17.82 -49.18 -4.48
N ARG A 2 -16.86 -50.07 -4.79
CA ARG A 2 -15.45 -49.91 -4.35
C ARG A 2 -14.54 -49.16 -5.35
N LYS A 3 -14.99 -48.95 -6.59
CA LYS A 3 -14.24 -48.22 -7.64
C LYS A 3 -14.60 -46.73 -7.76
N PHE A 4 -15.66 -46.28 -7.12
CA PHE A 4 -16.10 -44.88 -7.16
C PHE A 4 -15.45 -44.01 -6.07
N LEU A 5 -14.91 -44.63 -5.02
CA LEU A 5 -14.21 -43.94 -3.92
C LEU A 5 -12.78 -43.51 -4.28
N PHE A 6 -12.17 -44.07 -5.32
CA PHE A 6 -10.81 -43.71 -5.74
C PHE A 6 -10.74 -42.46 -6.63
N ILE A 7 -11.85 -42.05 -7.24
CA ILE A 7 -11.89 -40.83 -8.07
C ILE A 7 -12.08 -39.59 -7.18
N LEU A 8 -12.70 -39.73 -6.01
CA LEU A 8 -12.90 -38.60 -5.09
C LEU A 8 -11.63 -38.24 -4.29
N SER A 9 -10.70 -39.18 -4.10
CA SER A 9 -9.41 -38.91 -3.44
C SER A 9 -8.36 -38.28 -4.36
N LEU A 10 -8.52 -38.37 -5.69
CA LEU A 10 -7.56 -37.81 -6.66
C LEU A 10 -7.80 -36.32 -6.96
N LEU A 11 -8.97 -35.78 -6.58
CA LEU A 11 -9.31 -34.36 -6.73
C LEU A 11 -8.78 -33.46 -5.59
N PHE A 12 -8.15 -34.02 -4.57
CA PHE A 12 -7.55 -33.28 -3.45
C PHE A 12 -6.03 -33.10 -3.56
N LEU A 13 -5.42 -33.47 -4.69
CA LEU A 13 -3.99 -33.26 -4.97
C LEU A 13 -3.71 -31.98 -5.78
N CYS A 14 -4.71 -31.10 -5.95
CA CYS A 14 -4.37 -29.70 -6.19
C CYS A 14 -3.71 -29.19 -4.92
N ASN A 15 -2.39 -29.11 -4.94
CA ASN A 15 -1.61 -28.29 -4.04
C ASN A 15 -2.24 -26.90 -4.05
N ALA A 16 -3.13 -26.64 -3.10
CA ALA A 16 -3.33 -25.30 -2.61
C ALA A 16 -1.99 -24.95 -1.96
N THR A 17 -1.04 -24.45 -2.76
CA THR A 17 -0.14 -23.43 -2.26
C THR A 17 -1.08 -22.37 -1.75
N PHE A 18 -1.30 -22.36 -0.43
CA PHE A 18 -1.93 -21.25 0.24
C PHE A 18 -1.06 -20.05 -0.14
N ALA A 19 -1.51 -19.29 -1.14
CA ALA A 19 -0.90 -18.02 -1.49
C ALA A 19 -0.79 -17.22 -0.20
N ASP A 20 0.38 -16.63 0.02
CA ASP A 20 0.61 -15.74 1.14
C ASP A 20 -0.60 -14.79 1.25
N PRO A 21 -1.29 -14.72 2.40
CA PRO A 21 -2.46 -13.86 2.55
C PRO A 21 -2.14 -12.37 2.35
N ASN A 22 -0.85 -12.01 2.25
CA ASN A 22 -0.42 -10.67 1.90
C ASN A 22 0.00 -10.60 0.41
N PRO A 23 -0.73 -9.85 -0.44
CA PRO A 23 -0.35 -9.68 -1.86
C PRO A 23 0.87 -8.77 -2.06
N PHE A 24 1.51 -8.33 -0.98
CA PHE A 24 2.60 -7.36 -0.97
C PHE A 24 3.80 -7.90 -0.21
N ASP A 25 4.98 -7.73 -0.79
CA ASP A 25 6.23 -8.02 -0.10
C ASP A 25 6.65 -6.78 0.72
N ILE A 26 6.17 -6.70 1.96
CA ILE A 26 6.39 -5.55 2.85
C ILE A 26 7.89 -5.42 3.19
N ILE A 27 8.38 -4.18 3.18
CA ILE A 27 9.77 -3.85 3.53
C ILE A 27 9.83 -3.31 4.96
N TYR A 28 10.15 -4.18 5.92
CA TYR A 28 10.32 -3.78 7.32
C TYR A 28 11.70 -3.16 7.58
N ASP A 29 11.86 -2.54 8.75
CA ASP A 29 13.17 -2.04 9.19
C ASP A 29 14.23 -3.18 9.20
N GLY A 30 15.42 -2.88 8.69
CA GLY A 30 16.51 -3.85 8.50
C GLY A 30 16.33 -4.80 7.31
N TYR A 31 15.23 -4.74 6.56
CA TYR A 31 15.04 -5.62 5.39
C TYR A 31 15.86 -5.14 4.21
N GLN A 32 16.23 -6.09 3.36
CA GLN A 32 16.91 -5.84 2.11
C GLN A 32 15.94 -5.85 0.93
N VAL A 33 16.20 -4.93 0.00
CA VAL A 33 15.60 -4.90 -1.33
C VAL A 33 16.72 -4.92 -2.36
N THR A 34 16.43 -5.48 -3.52
CA THR A 34 17.36 -5.51 -4.63
C THR A 34 16.76 -4.86 -5.87
N TYR A 35 17.62 -4.24 -6.68
CA TYR A 35 17.24 -3.64 -7.96
C TYR A 35 18.05 -4.24 -9.10
N ASP A 36 17.34 -4.79 -10.08
CA ASP A 36 17.91 -5.26 -11.34
C ASP A 36 17.88 -4.12 -12.37
N HIS A 37 19.05 -3.59 -12.73
CA HIS A 37 19.19 -2.56 -13.75
C HIS A 37 18.75 -3.01 -15.15
N SER A 38 18.88 -4.30 -15.46
CA SER A 38 18.57 -4.84 -16.79
C SER A 38 17.06 -4.97 -17.01
N ALA A 39 16.33 -5.42 -15.98
CA ALA A 39 14.88 -5.54 -16.01
C ALA A 39 14.17 -4.24 -15.58
N GLY A 40 14.84 -3.38 -14.80
CA GLY A 40 14.25 -2.20 -14.17
C GLY A 40 13.27 -2.56 -13.04
N LEU A 41 13.47 -3.71 -12.39
CA LEU A 41 12.55 -4.29 -11.41
C LEU A 41 13.20 -4.39 -10.02
N TRP A 42 12.33 -4.34 -9.01
CA TRP A 42 12.68 -4.50 -7.61
C TRP A 42 12.27 -5.87 -7.09
N CYS A 43 13.06 -6.42 -6.17
CA CYS A 43 12.69 -7.59 -5.39
C CYS A 43 12.84 -7.28 -3.89
N ALA A 44 11.93 -7.80 -3.07
CA ALA A 44 12.04 -7.76 -1.62
C ALA A 44 12.54 -9.12 -1.12
N GLY A 45 13.51 -9.12 -0.20
CA GLY A 45 14.00 -10.36 0.41
C GLY A 45 14.70 -11.29 -0.59
N GLY A 46 15.91 -10.92 -1.00
CA GLY A 46 16.76 -11.77 -1.84
C GLY A 46 18.17 -11.22 -1.92
N ILE A 47 19.14 -12.11 -2.08
CA ILE A 47 20.48 -11.75 -2.56
C ILE A 47 20.55 -12.32 -3.97
N ALA A 48 20.56 -11.45 -4.97
CA ALA A 48 20.79 -11.84 -6.34
C ALA A 48 22.11 -11.23 -6.82
N ASP A 49 22.95 -12.09 -7.41
CA ASP A 49 24.27 -11.70 -7.89
C ASP A 49 24.14 -10.69 -9.04
N GLY A 50 24.81 -9.54 -8.91
CA GLY A 50 24.81 -8.46 -9.91
C GLY A 50 23.73 -7.39 -9.72
N GLU A 51 22.92 -7.48 -8.66
CA GLU A 51 21.88 -6.49 -8.34
C GLU A 51 22.36 -5.44 -7.31
N VAL A 52 21.77 -4.25 -7.34
CA VAL A 52 21.99 -3.24 -6.28
C VAL A 52 21.24 -3.71 -5.04
N VAL A 53 21.98 -4.04 -3.98
CA VAL A 53 21.41 -4.47 -2.69
C VAL A 53 21.34 -3.31 -1.73
N LEU A 54 20.14 -2.99 -1.25
CA LEU A 54 19.90 -1.90 -0.32
C LEU A 54 19.22 -2.39 0.95
N THR A 55 19.68 -1.91 2.10
CA THR A 55 19.08 -2.20 3.41
C THR A 55 18.28 -1.00 3.89
N LYS A 56 16.99 -1.21 4.19
CA LYS A 56 16.15 -0.21 4.85
C LYS A 56 16.62 -0.02 6.29
N LYS A 57 16.76 1.23 6.72
CA LYS A 57 16.87 1.62 8.12
C LYS A 57 15.91 2.78 8.38
N LEU A 58 15.13 2.69 9.45
CA LEU A 58 14.31 3.80 9.93
C LEU A 58 15.18 4.83 10.63
N TYR A 59 14.90 6.11 10.39
CA TYR A 59 15.55 7.20 11.10
C TYR A 59 14.88 7.42 12.47
N ASP A 60 15.65 7.40 13.56
CA ASP A 60 15.18 7.58 14.94
C ASP A 60 14.66 9.01 15.26
N GLY A 61 14.72 9.94 14.30
CA GLY A 61 14.16 11.29 14.43
C GLY A 61 12.67 11.37 14.07
N ALA A 62 12.03 12.50 14.44
CA ALA A 62 10.59 12.73 14.62
C ALA A 62 9.62 12.51 13.43
N GLY A 63 9.96 11.73 12.40
CA GLY A 63 9.13 11.47 11.23
C GLY A 63 9.13 10.05 10.67
N SER A 64 9.83 9.09 11.30
CA SER A 64 9.89 7.69 10.81
C SER A 64 10.25 7.53 9.33
N TYR A 65 11.17 8.38 8.84
CA TYR A 65 11.63 8.30 7.45
C TYR A 65 12.43 7.02 7.19
N SER A 66 12.23 6.43 6.01
CA SER A 66 13.01 5.29 5.55
C SER A 66 14.27 5.75 4.83
N GLN A 67 15.43 5.23 5.22
CA GLN A 67 16.69 5.43 4.52
C GLN A 67 17.19 4.09 3.96
N TYR A 68 17.71 4.10 2.73
CA TYR A 68 18.20 2.90 2.06
C TYR A 68 19.71 2.98 1.89
N TYR A 69 20.40 2.00 2.46
CA TYR A 69 21.85 1.94 2.53
C TYR A 69 22.39 0.87 1.59
N ASN A 70 23.42 1.21 0.81
CA ASN A 70 24.16 0.20 0.06
C ASN A 70 25.04 -0.68 0.97
N THR A 71 25.72 -1.65 0.36
CA THR A 71 26.62 -2.60 1.05
C THR A 71 27.82 -1.95 1.74
N ASP A 72 28.19 -0.72 1.34
CA ASP A 72 29.25 0.08 1.97
C ASP A 72 28.72 0.99 3.09
N GLU A 73 27.47 0.78 3.52
CA GLU A 73 26.77 1.58 4.54
C GLU A 73 26.60 3.06 4.18
N LYS A 74 26.59 3.40 2.89
CA LYS A 74 26.25 4.75 2.42
C LYS A 74 24.77 4.83 2.09
N VAL A 75 24.15 5.95 2.45
CA VAL A 75 22.75 6.24 2.07
C VAL A 75 22.70 6.47 0.55
N GLU A 76 21.94 5.65 -0.15
CA GLU A 76 21.65 5.81 -1.58
C GLU A 76 20.46 6.74 -1.79
N PHE A 77 19.40 6.58 -0.99
CA PHE A 77 18.27 7.51 -0.99
C PHE A 77 17.52 7.50 0.34
N THR A 78 16.70 8.54 0.54
CA THR A 78 15.81 8.70 1.70
C THR A 78 14.40 8.94 1.20
N LEU A 79 13.43 8.27 1.81
CA LEU A 79 12.00 8.45 1.52
C LEU A 79 11.33 9.24 2.64
N THR A 80 10.31 10.00 2.27
CA THR A 80 9.47 10.73 3.22
C THR A 80 8.23 9.93 3.65
N THR A 81 8.22 8.62 3.38
CA THR A 81 7.10 7.70 3.56
C THR A 81 7.22 6.88 4.84
N ASP A 82 6.10 6.30 5.30
CA ASP A 82 6.05 5.49 6.53
C ASP A 82 5.64 4.02 6.30
N PHE A 83 5.38 3.64 5.04
CA PHE A 83 5.10 2.26 4.65
C PHE A 83 5.58 1.97 3.23
N GLU A 84 6.19 0.81 3.02
CA GLU A 84 6.77 0.43 1.74
C GLU A 84 6.61 -1.07 1.48
N PHE A 85 6.44 -1.43 0.22
CA PHE A 85 6.39 -2.82 -0.24
C PHE A 85 6.85 -2.96 -1.69
N VAL A 86 7.23 -4.18 -2.07
CA VAL A 86 7.39 -4.56 -3.48
C VAL A 86 6.16 -5.31 -3.95
N LYS A 87 5.69 -4.99 -5.16
CA LYS A 87 4.64 -5.73 -5.85
C LYS A 87 4.97 -5.82 -7.33
N ASP A 88 4.99 -7.05 -7.86
CA ASP A 88 5.19 -7.32 -9.29
C ASP A 88 6.42 -6.59 -9.88
N GLY A 89 7.50 -6.52 -9.10
CA GLY A 89 8.74 -5.84 -9.51
C GLY A 89 8.75 -4.33 -9.29
N HIS A 90 7.72 -3.75 -8.66
CA HIS A 90 7.64 -2.32 -8.39
C HIS A 90 7.75 -2.04 -6.89
N PHE A 91 8.72 -1.20 -6.53
CA PHE A 91 8.84 -0.66 -5.19
C PHE A 91 7.85 0.49 -5.05
N ILE A 92 6.84 0.26 -4.20
CA ILE A 92 5.81 1.23 -3.83
C ILE A 92 6.09 1.77 -2.43
N ALA A 93 5.96 3.08 -2.27
CA ALA A 93 6.10 3.77 -1.00
C ALA A 93 4.85 4.62 -0.72
N ILE A 94 4.36 4.61 0.51
CA ILE A 94 3.12 5.24 0.93
C ILE A 94 3.40 6.19 2.08
N ASP A 95 2.99 7.45 1.90
CA ASP A 95 2.83 8.39 3.00
C ASP A 95 1.41 8.22 3.54
N ASN A 96 1.26 7.50 4.65
CA ASN A 96 -0.06 7.28 5.25
C ASN A 96 -0.64 8.51 5.96
N ASP A 97 0.19 9.52 6.26
CA ASP A 97 -0.30 10.75 6.86
C ASP A 97 -0.91 11.66 5.80
N GLU A 98 -0.32 11.73 4.60
CA GLU A 98 -0.84 12.53 3.48
C GLU A 98 -1.71 11.75 2.50
N LEU A 99 -1.74 10.41 2.58
CA LEU A 99 -2.40 9.50 1.64
C LEU A 99 -1.89 9.66 0.20
N LYS A 100 -0.57 9.79 0.07
CA LYS A 100 0.14 9.84 -1.21
C LYS A 100 0.89 8.53 -1.45
N TYR A 101 0.90 8.13 -2.71
CA TYR A 101 1.46 6.87 -3.16
C TYR A 101 2.53 7.16 -4.18
N TYR A 102 3.67 6.49 -4.04
CA TYR A 102 4.85 6.75 -4.84
C TYR A 102 5.43 5.45 -5.38
N LYS A 103 6.14 5.57 -6.50
CA LYS A 103 6.99 4.52 -7.04
C LYS A 103 8.43 4.97 -6.97
N ILE A 104 9.31 4.06 -6.58
CA ILE A 104 10.76 4.30 -6.59
C ILE A 104 11.32 3.78 -7.91
N VAL A 105 11.92 4.67 -8.68
CA VAL A 105 12.51 4.35 -9.99
C VAL A 105 13.97 4.75 -10.03
N HIS A 106 14.76 4.09 -10.86
CA HIS A 106 16.12 4.51 -11.15
C HIS A 106 16.15 5.28 -12.47
N ASN A 107 16.67 6.51 -12.48
CA ASN A 107 16.71 7.36 -13.68
C ASN A 107 17.99 7.18 -14.52
N GLY A 108 18.85 6.23 -14.14
CA GLY A 108 20.16 5.99 -14.76
C GLY A 108 21.33 6.52 -13.93
N THR A 109 21.08 7.46 -13.01
CA THR A 109 22.10 8.00 -12.09
C THR A 109 21.76 7.74 -10.63
N GLN A 110 20.49 7.89 -10.26
CA GLN A 110 20.02 7.78 -8.88
C GLN A 110 18.60 7.22 -8.83
N PHE A 111 18.19 6.83 -7.62
CA PHE A 111 16.81 6.49 -7.33
C PHE A 111 15.98 7.74 -7.01
N GLU A 112 14.75 7.78 -7.52
CA GLU A 112 13.83 8.91 -7.37
C GLU A 112 12.45 8.41 -6.95
N GLN A 113 11.82 9.17 -6.06
CA GLN A 113 10.45 8.96 -5.61
C GLN A 113 9.50 9.73 -6.54
N ILE A 114 8.71 9.01 -7.33
CA ILE A 114 7.73 9.57 -8.28
C ILE A 114 6.33 9.37 -7.74
N LEU A 115 5.51 10.43 -7.72
CA LEU A 115 4.09 10.34 -7.35
C LEU A 115 3.33 9.50 -8.37
N LEU A 116 2.53 8.55 -7.89
CA LEU A 116 1.71 7.69 -8.74
C LEU A 116 0.42 8.39 -9.16
N GLU A 117 0.04 8.19 -10.42
CA GLU A 117 -1.27 8.59 -10.92
C GLU A 117 -2.36 7.61 -10.45
N ASN A 118 -3.61 8.07 -10.38
CA ASN A 118 -4.74 7.24 -9.95
C ASN A 118 -4.88 5.94 -10.76
N SER A 119 -4.54 5.95 -12.06
CA SER A 119 -4.57 4.72 -12.88
C SER A 119 -3.53 3.69 -12.44
N GLU A 120 -2.32 4.13 -12.10
CA GLU A 120 -1.25 3.23 -11.64
C GLU A 120 -1.56 2.69 -10.25
N ILE A 121 -2.14 3.52 -9.38
CA ILE A 121 -2.65 3.08 -8.07
C ILE A 121 -3.75 2.03 -8.25
N GLN A 122 -4.62 2.18 -9.26
CA GLN A 122 -5.68 1.22 -9.54
C GLN A 122 -5.13 -0.16 -9.95
N ASP A 123 -4.03 -0.18 -10.70
CA ASP A 123 -3.36 -1.43 -11.08
C ASP A 123 -2.73 -2.14 -9.88
N ILE A 124 -2.22 -1.39 -8.89
CA ILE A 124 -1.68 -1.93 -7.64
C ILE A 124 -2.80 -2.47 -6.74
N PHE A 125 -3.94 -1.79 -6.69
CA PHE A 125 -5.10 -2.12 -5.86
C PHE A 125 -6.37 -2.40 -6.70
N PRO A 126 -6.39 -3.45 -7.54
CA PRO A 126 -7.43 -3.65 -8.56
C PRO A 126 -8.83 -3.86 -7.98
N ASP A 127 -8.93 -4.34 -6.74
CA ASP A 127 -10.21 -4.60 -6.08
C ASP A 127 -10.80 -3.36 -5.39
N ALA A 128 -9.99 -2.32 -5.16
CA ALA A 128 -10.38 -1.13 -4.42
C ALA A 128 -10.95 -0.05 -5.36
N GLU A 129 -12.05 0.59 -4.96
CA GLU A 129 -12.50 1.82 -5.61
C GLU A 129 -11.67 3.00 -5.11
N ILE A 130 -10.97 3.68 -6.02
CA ILE A 130 -10.20 4.87 -5.69
C ILE A 130 -11.13 6.05 -5.45
N ILE A 131 -10.94 6.69 -4.31
CA ILE A 131 -11.59 7.94 -3.93
C ILE A 131 -10.52 9.03 -3.83
N SER A 132 -10.55 9.94 -4.80
CA SER A 132 -9.79 11.19 -4.76
C SER A 132 -10.31 12.14 -3.67
N LEU A 133 -9.39 12.63 -2.83
CA LEU A 133 -9.69 13.64 -1.81
C LEU A 133 -9.82 15.04 -2.41
N ALA A 134 -9.31 15.29 -3.62
CA ALA A 134 -9.53 16.57 -4.32
C ALA A 134 -11.03 16.89 -4.46
N ASN A 135 -11.84 15.84 -4.65
CA ASN A 135 -13.28 15.89 -4.89
C ASN A 135 -14.14 15.99 -3.62
N ILE A 136 -13.53 16.14 -2.44
CA ILE A 136 -14.30 16.32 -1.21
C ILE A 136 -14.97 17.68 -1.22
N ASP A 137 -16.29 17.68 -0.98
CA ASP A 137 -17.10 18.88 -0.83
C ASP A 137 -16.54 19.81 0.26
N SER A 138 -16.86 21.11 0.20
CA SER A 138 -16.46 22.10 1.21
C SER A 138 -16.86 21.73 2.65
N ASP A 139 -17.86 20.87 2.79
CA ASP A 139 -18.39 20.36 4.06
C ASP A 139 -17.63 19.15 4.62
N ASN A 140 -16.56 18.69 3.96
CA ASN A 140 -15.85 17.44 4.28
C ASN A 140 -16.76 16.20 4.29
N LYS A 141 -17.70 16.15 3.33
CA LYS A 141 -18.63 15.02 3.16
C LYS A 141 -18.33 14.32 1.84
N LEU A 142 -18.50 13.01 1.85
CA LEU A 142 -18.37 12.17 0.67
C LEU A 142 -19.43 11.08 0.69
N TRP A 143 -20.01 10.77 -0.46
CA TRP A 143 -20.96 9.69 -0.63
C TRP A 143 -20.35 8.59 -1.49
N VAL A 144 -20.31 7.37 -0.96
CA VAL A 144 -19.85 6.19 -1.70
C VAL A 144 -20.92 5.13 -1.75
N HIS A 145 -20.92 4.33 -2.81
CA HIS A 145 -21.89 3.25 -2.98
C HIS A 145 -21.24 1.88 -2.80
N LYS A 146 -21.89 1.00 -2.03
CA LYS A 146 -21.53 -0.43 -1.99
C LYS A 146 -22.71 -1.32 -2.39
N PRO A 147 -22.45 -2.45 -3.08
CA PRO A 147 -23.48 -3.44 -3.35
C PRO A 147 -24.09 -4.04 -2.08
N PHE A 148 -25.34 -4.48 -2.16
CA PHE A 148 -26.03 -5.16 -1.07
C PHE A 148 -25.30 -6.46 -0.69
N LEU A 149 -25.14 -6.70 0.62
CA LEU A 149 -24.45 -7.85 1.22
C LEU A 149 -22.98 -8.10 0.81
N LYS A 150 -22.37 -7.26 -0.03
CA LYS A 150 -20.95 -7.34 -0.36
C LYS A 150 -20.13 -6.35 0.47
N LYS A 151 -18.90 -6.77 0.78
CA LYS A 151 -17.84 -5.87 1.23
C LYS A 151 -17.28 -5.16 0.00
N LYS A 152 -16.80 -3.94 0.20
CA LYS A 152 -16.15 -3.17 -0.85
C LYS A 152 -14.96 -2.42 -0.26
N PRO A 153 -13.74 -2.62 -0.79
CA PRO A 153 -12.61 -1.80 -0.41
C PRO A 153 -12.68 -0.46 -1.14
N PHE A 154 -12.35 0.60 -0.40
CA PHE A 154 -12.14 1.94 -0.93
C PHE A 154 -10.72 2.35 -0.59
N LEU A 155 -10.04 2.99 -1.53
CA LEU A 155 -8.71 3.52 -1.34
C LEU A 155 -8.76 5.04 -1.43
N PHE A 156 -8.47 5.72 -0.33
CA PHE A 156 -8.38 7.18 -0.31
C PHE A 156 -7.01 7.62 -0.82
N VAL A 157 -7.03 8.53 -1.79
CA VAL A 157 -5.85 9.09 -2.43
C VAL A 157 -5.91 10.61 -2.39
N ASN A 158 -4.85 11.25 -1.90
CA ASN A 158 -4.68 12.69 -2.00
C ASN A 158 -3.95 13.06 -3.30
N ASP A 159 -4.73 13.34 -4.33
CA ASP A 159 -4.27 13.81 -5.65
C ASP A 159 -4.35 15.34 -5.80
N SER A 160 -4.26 16.08 -4.70
CA SER A 160 -4.30 17.54 -4.68
C SER A 160 -3.16 18.15 -3.88
N ASP A 161 -2.93 19.45 -4.09
CA ASP A 161 -2.01 20.25 -3.28
C ASP A 161 -2.56 20.56 -1.87
N LYS A 162 -3.78 20.11 -1.55
CA LYS A 162 -4.37 20.32 -0.23
C LYS A 162 -3.70 19.42 0.80
N PHE A 163 -3.48 19.97 1.99
CA PHE A 163 -2.84 19.26 3.08
C PHE A 163 -3.85 18.44 3.91
N PHE A 164 -3.87 17.12 3.69
CA PHE A 164 -4.76 16.17 4.38
C PHE A 164 -4.03 15.33 5.44
N HIS A 165 -3.18 15.98 6.25
CA HIS A 165 -2.33 15.31 7.23
C HIS A 165 -3.06 14.53 8.33
N ARG A 166 -2.49 13.35 8.63
CA ARG A 166 -2.89 12.41 9.69
C ARG A 166 -4.34 11.97 9.56
N LEU A 167 -4.79 11.67 8.34
CA LEU A 167 -6.10 11.07 8.15
C LEU A 167 -6.10 9.66 8.75
N SER A 168 -6.81 9.47 9.86
CA SER A 168 -6.91 8.16 10.50
C SER A 168 -8.32 7.58 10.39
N ALA A 169 -8.40 6.38 9.82
CA ALA A 169 -9.59 5.55 9.76
C ALA A 169 -9.62 4.57 10.95
N LYS A 170 -10.73 4.51 11.69
CA LYS A 170 -10.91 3.43 12.67
C LYS A 170 -11.27 2.14 11.93
N GLN A 171 -10.27 1.33 11.57
CA GLN A 171 -10.46 0.06 10.87
C GLN A 171 -10.84 -1.07 11.82
N SER A 172 -11.53 -2.10 11.29
CA SER A 172 -12.06 -3.23 12.07
C SER A 172 -11.21 -4.51 11.98
N LYS A 173 -10.23 -4.58 11.09
CA LYS A 173 -9.33 -5.73 10.88
C LYS A 173 -7.85 -5.30 10.90
N ILE A 174 -6.96 -6.23 11.24
CA ILE A 174 -5.52 -6.00 11.43
C ILE A 174 -4.76 -5.86 10.11
N GLN A 175 -5.19 -6.52 9.04
CA GLN A 175 -4.52 -6.48 7.72
C GLN A 175 -4.70 -5.15 6.97
N ASP A 176 -5.70 -4.33 7.35
CA ASP A 176 -5.90 -3.00 6.77
C ASP A 176 -4.96 -1.94 7.44
N LYS A 177 -4.25 -2.29 8.53
CA LYS A 177 -3.64 -1.30 9.45
C LYS A 177 -2.45 -0.53 8.89
N GLU A 178 -1.74 -1.10 7.91
CA GLU A 178 -0.49 -0.52 7.41
C GLU A 178 -0.70 0.44 6.24
N ILE A 179 -1.82 0.30 5.51
CA ILE A 179 -2.26 1.26 4.49
C ILE A 179 -3.51 1.98 5.01
N ARG A 180 -3.31 3.12 5.68
CA ARG A 180 -4.39 3.87 6.35
C ARG A 180 -5.49 4.36 5.40
N GLY A 181 -5.12 4.61 4.15
CA GLY A 181 -6.04 4.98 3.07
C GLY A 181 -6.94 3.83 2.59
N LEU A 182 -6.59 2.57 2.86
CA LEU A 182 -7.36 1.41 2.44
C LEU A 182 -8.41 1.06 3.50
N VAL A 183 -9.69 1.11 3.13
CA VAL A 183 -10.80 0.82 4.05
C VAL A 183 -11.78 -0.14 3.42
N THR A 184 -11.89 -1.33 4.02
CA THR A 184 -12.89 -2.31 3.63
C THR A 184 -14.22 -2.07 4.35
N ILE A 185 -15.21 -1.59 3.61
CA ILE A 185 -16.54 -1.29 4.14
C ILE A 185 -17.46 -2.50 4.01
N SER A 186 -18.03 -2.95 5.13
CA SER A 186 -18.92 -4.12 5.20
C SER A 186 -20.38 -3.77 5.49
N ARG A 187 -20.67 -2.58 6.03
CA ARG A 187 -22.01 -2.15 6.45
C ARG A 187 -22.30 -0.76 5.90
N TYR A 188 -23.58 -0.50 5.64
CA TYR A 188 -24.05 0.86 5.38
C TYR A 188 -23.93 1.70 6.65
N GLY A 189 -23.75 3.01 6.49
CA GLY A 189 -23.64 3.92 7.62
C GLY A 189 -22.69 5.07 7.38
N ILE A 190 -22.25 5.69 8.48
CA ILE A 190 -21.41 6.89 8.49
C ILE A 190 -20.05 6.52 9.05
N TYR A 191 -19.01 6.78 8.28
CA TYR A 191 -17.61 6.60 8.66
C TYR A 191 -16.98 7.97 8.85
N ARG A 192 -16.23 8.15 9.95
CA ARG A 192 -15.59 9.43 10.29
C ARG A 192 -14.10 9.23 10.43
N PHE A 193 -13.36 10.01 9.67
CA PHE A 193 -11.90 10.05 9.67
C PHE A 193 -11.50 11.36 10.33
N LYS A 194 -10.49 11.30 11.19
CA LYS A 194 -9.96 12.51 11.85
C LYS A 194 -8.78 13.03 11.06
N HIS A 195 -8.76 14.33 10.81
CA HIS A 195 -7.59 15.08 10.40
C HIS A 195 -6.98 15.73 11.66
N PHE A 196 -5.69 15.51 11.93
CA PHE A 196 -5.04 16.15 13.08
C PHE A 196 -4.39 17.47 12.64
N GLY A 197 -5.00 18.59 13.05
CA GLY A 197 -4.47 19.93 12.80
C GLY A 197 -5.54 21.02 12.80
N GLN A 198 -6.80 20.67 12.55
CA GLN A 198 -7.94 21.58 12.70
C GLN A 198 -8.87 21.09 13.80
N ARG A 199 -9.38 22.01 14.65
CA ARG A 199 -10.24 21.69 15.82
C ARG A 199 -11.46 20.81 15.48
N ASP A 200 -11.94 20.84 14.23
CA ASP A 200 -13.15 20.14 13.77
C ASP A 200 -12.99 19.37 12.44
N GLY A 201 -11.77 19.19 11.94
CA GLY A 201 -11.50 18.53 10.64
C GLY A 201 -11.87 17.05 10.65
N LYS A 202 -13.10 16.71 10.28
CA LYS A 202 -13.56 15.32 10.11
C LYS A 202 -14.07 15.11 8.69
N LEU A 203 -13.40 14.24 7.95
CA LEU A 203 -13.99 13.68 6.73
C LEU A 203 -15.09 12.70 7.13
N THR A 204 -16.30 12.95 6.66
CA THR A 204 -17.47 12.12 6.90
C THR A 204 -17.90 11.43 5.62
N ILE A 205 -17.84 10.10 5.62
CA ILE A 205 -18.18 9.27 4.47
C ILE A 205 -19.51 8.59 4.75
N TYR A 206 -20.47 8.83 3.87
CA TYR A 206 -21.78 8.21 3.87
C TYR A 206 -21.78 7.05 2.89
N VAL A 207 -22.10 5.86 3.39
CA VAL A 207 -22.13 4.62 2.60
C VAL A 207 -23.57 4.21 2.38
N ARG A 208 -23.98 4.14 1.12
CA ARG A 208 -25.31 3.76 0.67
C ARG A 208 -25.31 2.60 -0.32
#